data_AF-A0A350UCC1-F1
#
_entry.id   AF-A0A350UCC1-F1
#
_cell.length_a   1.000
_cell.length_b   1.000
_cell.length_c   1.000
_cell.angle_alpha   90.00
_cell.angle_beta   90.00
_cell.angle_gamma   90.00
#
_symmetry.space_group_name_H-M   'P 1'
#
loop_
_entity.id
_entity.type
_entity.pdbx_description
1 polymer ?
#
loop_
_entity_poly.entity_id
_entity_poly.type
_entity_poly.pdbx_seq_one_letter_code
_entity_poly.pdbx_strand_id
1 'polypeptide(L)' 'GWNFRSLGRGHVDFEAIIRELNAIGYEGPLSVEWEDSGMERIRGGTEACAFAKNVNINANQGAFDAAMKND' A
#
# COMPACT_ATOMS: atom_id res chain seq x y z
N GLY A 1 -10.93 6.97 -21.03
CA GLY A 1 -9.73 7.80 -20.80
C GLY A 1 -9.16 7.47 -19.43
N TRP A 2 -8.02 8.06 -19.07
CA TRP A 2 -7.41 7.93 -17.75
C TRP A 2 -7.08 9.32 -17.19
N ASN A 3 -7.00 9.45 -15.87
CA ASN A 3 -6.59 10.66 -15.17
C ASN A 3 -5.94 10.29 -13.83
N PHE A 4 -5.15 11.19 -13.24
CA PHE A 4 -4.62 11.00 -11.89
C PHE A 4 -5.75 11.05 -10.85
N ARG A 5 -5.65 10.14 -9.87
CA ARG A 5 -6.63 9.98 -8.79
C ARG A 5 -5.89 9.82 -7.48
N SER A 6 -6.48 10.36 -6.42
CA SER A 6 -5.95 10.17 -5.06
C SER A 6 -5.83 8.68 -4.73
N LEU A 7 -4.82 8.34 -3.93
CA LEU A 7 -4.56 6.96 -3.49
C LEU A 7 -5.83 6.31 -2.91
N GLY A 8 -6.08 5.05 -3.26
CA GLY A 8 -7.30 4.31 -2.88
C GLY A 8 -8.57 4.66 -3.67
N ARG A 9 -8.52 5.61 -4.61
CA ARG A 9 -9.68 6.03 -5.44
C ARG A 9 -9.49 5.79 -6.94
N GLY A 10 -8.40 5.12 -7.31
CA GLY A 10 -8.08 4.71 -8.68
C GLY A 10 -8.20 3.19 -8.86
N HIS A 11 -7.52 2.66 -9.88
CA HIS A 11 -7.50 1.23 -10.20
C HIS A 11 -6.17 0.54 -9.84
N VAL A 12 -5.29 1.20 -9.09
CA VAL A 12 -4.01 0.63 -8.66
C VAL A 12 -4.25 -0.30 -7.47
N ASP A 13 -3.78 -1.54 -7.59
CA ASP A 13 -3.81 -2.53 -6.51
C ASP A 13 -2.58 -2.36 -5.61
N PHE A 14 -2.70 -1.46 -4.62
CA PHE A 14 -1.63 -1.20 -3.68
C PHE A 14 -1.34 -2.38 -2.75
N GLU A 15 -2.35 -3.20 -2.42
CA GLU A 15 -2.15 -4.35 -1.54
C GLU A 15 -1.25 -5.39 -2.19
N ALA A 16 -1.47 -5.69 -3.48
CA ALA A 16 -0.60 -6.56 -4.25
C ALA A 16 0.84 -6.01 -4.31
N ILE A 17 1.01 -4.71 -4.57
CA ILE A 17 2.33 -4.07 -4.60
C ILE A 17 3.05 -4.20 -3.26
N ILE A 18 2.38 -3.93 -2.13
CA ILE A 18 3.00 -4.07 -0.81
C ILE A 18 3.41 -5.52 -0.53
N ARG A 19 2.60 -6.51 -0.95
CA ARG A 19 2.97 -7.92 -0.81
C ARG A 19 4.22 -8.29 -1.60
N GLU A 20 4.39 -7.77 -2.81
CA GLU A 20 5.58 -8.00 -3.61
C GLU A 20 6.81 -7.30 -3.02
N LEU A 21 6.67 -6.06 -2.52
CA LEU A 21 7.74 -5.36 -1.80
C LEU A 21 8.20 -6.15 -0.56
N ASN A 22 7.24 -6.68 0.19
CA ASN A 22 7.53 -7.55 1.33
C ASN A 22 8.23 -8.85 0.91
N ALA A 23 7.81 -9.48 -0.20
CA ALA A 23 8.39 -10.73 -0.69
C ALA A 23 9.87 -10.61 -1.07
N ILE A 24 10.28 -9.44 -1.56
CA ILE A 24 11.68 -9.15 -1.89
C ILE A 24 12.48 -8.58 -0.71
N GLY A 25 11.85 -8.38 0.45
CA GLY A 25 12.51 -7.80 1.63
C GLY A 25 12.85 -6.32 1.47
N TYR A 26 11.99 -5.53 0.82
CA TYR A 26 12.20 -4.09 0.71
C TYR A 26 11.97 -3.38 2.06
N GLU A 27 12.99 -2.71 2.59
CA GLU A 27 12.95 -2.00 3.88
C GLU A 27 13.03 -0.47 3.75
N GLY A 28 13.00 0.06 2.52
CA GLY A 28 13.06 1.49 2.27
C GLY A 28 11.75 2.23 2.60
N PRO A 29 11.76 3.57 2.60
CA PRO A 29 10.57 4.36 2.85
C PRO A 29 9.59 4.33 1.66
N LEU A 30 8.29 4.27 1.96
CA LEU A 30 7.24 4.49 0.96
C LEU A 30 6.92 5.99 0.87
N SER A 31 7.09 6.56 -0.32
CA SER A 31 6.75 7.96 -0.60
C SER A 31 5.33 8.06 -1.17
N VAL A 32 4.63 9.16 -0.86
CA VAL A 32 3.32 9.49 -1.43
C VAL A 32 3.48 10.75 -2.28
N GLU A 33 3.31 10.59 -3.58
CA GLU A 33 3.07 11.68 -4.52
C GLU A 33 1.56 11.81 -4.73
N TRP A 34 1.02 13.03 -4.56
CA TRP A 34 -0.42 13.26 -4.59
C TRP A 34 -0.84 14.19 -5.72
N GLU A 35 -1.75 13.71 -6.58
CA GLU A 35 -2.41 14.49 -7.63
C GLU A 35 -3.85 13.99 -7.85
N ASP A 36 -4.83 14.87 -7.67
CA ASP A 36 -6.23 14.65 -8.09
C ASP A 36 -6.90 16.01 -8.30
N SER A 37 -7.17 16.38 -9.55
CA SER A 37 -7.79 17.67 -9.88
C SER A 37 -9.25 17.78 -9.39
N GLY A 38 -9.86 16.67 -8.97
CA GLY A 38 -11.22 16.62 -8.44
C GLY A 38 -11.31 16.71 -6.91
N MET A 39 -10.20 16.90 -6.20
CA MET A 39 -10.16 16.93 -4.74
C MET A 39 -9.45 18.16 -4.18
N GLU A 40 -9.87 18.61 -3.00
CA GLU A 40 -9.11 19.59 -2.24
C GLU A 40 -7.77 18.99 -1.78
N ARG A 41 -6.69 19.73 -1.96
CA ARG A 41 -5.32 19.25 -1.84
C ARG A 41 -4.98 18.72 -0.46
N ILE A 42 -5.32 19.44 0.61
CA ILE A 42 -4.95 19.06 1.97
C ILE A 42 -5.73 17.84 2.42
N ARG A 43 -7.04 17.80 2.14
CA ARG A 43 -7.89 16.64 2.40
C ARG A 43 -7.41 15.43 1.62
N GLY A 44 -7.17 15.57 0.33
CA GLY A 44 -6.69 14.48 -0.52
C GLY A 44 -5.33 13.94 -0.05
N GLY A 45 -4.37 14.82 0.24
CA GLY A 45 -3.07 14.42 0.78
C GLY A 45 -3.17 13.71 2.14
N THR A 46 -4.10 14.15 3.00
CA THR A 46 -4.35 13.54 4.31
C THR A 46 -4.97 12.14 4.17
N GLU A 47 -5.99 12.01 3.32
CA GLU A 47 -6.62 10.71 3.01
C GLU A 47 -5.60 9.74 2.37
N ALA A 48 -4.78 10.22 1.44
CA ALA A 48 -3.73 9.43 0.80
C ALA A 48 -2.65 8.96 1.78
N CYS A 49 -2.20 9.82 2.70
CA CYS A 49 -1.23 9.43 3.72
C CYS A 49 -1.79 8.37 4.67
N ALA A 50 -3.06 8.52 5.09
CA ALA A 50 -3.73 7.52 5.92
C ALA A 50 -3.88 6.19 5.19
N PHE A 51 -4.26 6.21 3.91
CA PHE A 51 -4.34 5.03 3.06
C PHE A 51 -2.99 4.32 2.95
N ALA A 52 -1.92 5.05 2.62
CA ALA A 52 -0.57 4.48 2.49
C ALA A 52 -0.10 3.79 3.78
N LYS A 53 -0.38 4.39 4.95
CA LYS A 53 -0.08 3.77 6.25
C LYS A 53 -0.88 2.51 6.52
N ASN A 54 -2.15 2.47 6.08
CA ASN A 54 -3.02 1.32 6.27
C ASN A 54 -2.57 0.12 5.42
N VAL A 55 -2.21 0.35 4.16
CA VAL A 55 -1.78 -0.74 3.26
C VAL A 55 -0.34 -1.20 3.54
N ASN A 56 0.50 -0.38 4.17
CA ASN A 56 1.86 -0.73 4.55
C ASN A 56 1.90 -1.73 5.71
N ILE A 57 1.59 -2.99 5.42
CA ILE A 57 1.63 -4.11 6.36
C ILE A 57 2.94 -4.86 6.24
N ASN A 58 3.46 -5.34 7.36
CA ASN A 58 4.65 -6.19 7.37
C ASN A 58 4.29 -7.63 6.94
N ALA A 59 5.21 -8.30 6.24
CA ALA A 59 5.09 -9.74 6.02
C ALA A 59 5.05 -10.51 7.35
N ASN A 60 4.32 -11.62 7.36
CA ASN A 60 4.38 -12.57 8.46
C ASN A 60 5.80 -13.17 8.51
N GLN A 61 6.47 -13.03 9.66
CA GLN A 61 7.81 -13.59 9.89
C GLN A 61 7.79 -15.10 10.15
N GLY A 62 6.62 -15.68 10.43
CA GLY A 62 6.45 -17.12 10.59
C GLY A 62 6.13 -17.79 9.26
N ALA A 63 6.90 -18.82 8.89
CA ALA A 63 6.48 -19.76 7.86
C ALA A 63 5.25 -20.51 8.40
N PHE A 64 4.07 -20.08 7.98
CA PHE A 64 2.79 -20.71 8.35
C PHE A 64 2.84 -22.23 8.12
N ASP A 65 3.47 -22.65 7.02
CA ASP A 65 3.69 -24.05 6.67
C ASP A 65 4.61 -24.81 7.64
N ALA A 66 5.54 -24.12 8.31
CA ALA A 66 6.40 -24.75 9.32
C ALA A 66 5.65 -24.98 10.64
N ALA A 67 4.65 -24.13 10.95
CA ALA A 67 3.81 -24.30 12.13
C ALA A 67 2.79 -25.44 11.97
N MET A 68 2.33 -25.72 10.75
CA MET A 68 1.37 -26.79 10.46
C MET A 68 1.96 -28.20 10.31
N LYS A 69 3.30 -28.35 10.28
CA LYS A 69 3.96 -29.66 10.10
C LYS A 69 4.07 -30.51 11.39
N ASN A 70 3.53 -30.04 12.51
CA ASN A 70 3.62 -30.70 13.81
C ASN A 70 2.30 -31.36 14.30
N ASP A 71 1.31 -31.53 13.42
CA ASP A 71 0.08 -32.30 13.71
C ASP A 71 0.11 -33.70 13.06
#